data_AF-K1TN27-F1
#
_entry.id   AF-K1TN27-F1
#
_cell.length_a   1.000
_cell.length_b   1.000
_cell.length_c   1.000
_cell.angle_alpha   90.00
_cell.angle_beta   90.00
_cell.angle_gamma   90.00
#
_symmetry.space_group_name_H-M   'P 1'
#
loop_
_entity.id
_entity.type
_entity.pdbx_description
1 polymer ?
#
loop_
_entity_poly.entity_id
_entity_poly.type
_entity_poly.pdbx_seq_one_letter_code
_entity_poly.pdbx_strand_id
1 'polypeptide(L)'
;MKTLLLSLLIASLLAIPTPGEAQTSVRPYDQWEATQFIAVFGRQPEEFVRADNNWEILYHLRTPHTLSALREQGVKCTDSQMLLLEAGGLIRQTDGKWTCTIPILDQEQTRALREYSKDISASIYAKTKDEF
;
A
#
# COMPACT_ATOMS: atom_id res chain seq x y z
N MET A 1 -25.71 -34.48 -33.50
CA MET A 1 -25.73 -33.02 -33.26
C MET A 1 -25.85 -32.66 -31.78
N LYS A 2 -26.80 -33.26 -31.03
CA LYS A 2 -27.00 -32.98 -29.60
C LYS A 2 -25.80 -33.33 -28.70
N THR A 3 -25.06 -34.39 -29.02
CA THR A 3 -23.83 -34.80 -28.32
C THR A 3 -22.64 -33.86 -28.56
N LEU A 4 -22.54 -33.28 -29.75
CA LEU A 4 -21.53 -32.26 -30.11
C LEU A 4 -21.79 -30.91 -29.42
N LEU A 5 -23.07 -30.54 -29.26
CA LEU A 5 -23.48 -29.35 -28.50
C LEU A 5 -23.18 -29.50 -27.00
N LEU A 6 -23.37 -30.70 -26.45
CA LEU A 6 -23.09 -30.98 -25.03
C LEU A 6 -21.59 -30.97 -24.72
N SER A 7 -20.75 -31.50 -25.62
CA SER A 7 -19.30 -31.48 -25.44
C SER A 7 -18.68 -30.09 -25.62
N LEU A 8 -19.23 -29.23 -26.48
CA LEU A 8 -18.83 -27.81 -26.56
C LEU A 8 -19.16 -27.04 -25.27
N LEU A 9 -20.32 -27.32 -24.66
CA LEU A 9 -20.76 -26.68 -23.43
C LEU A 9 -19.84 -27.04 -22.25
N ILE A 10 -19.44 -28.31 -22.13
CA ILE A 10 -18.54 -28.77 -21.07
C ILE A 10 -17.13 -28.17 -21.21
N ALA A 11 -16.64 -28.00 -22.44
CA ALA A 11 -15.33 -27.37 -22.69
C ALA A 11 -15.31 -25.89 -22.27
N SER A 12 -16.43 -25.16 -22.40
CA SER A 12 -16.53 -23.78 -21.92
C SER A 12 -16.58 -23.64 -20.39
N LEU A 13 -17.08 -24.65 -19.67
CA LEU A 13 -17.12 -24.63 -18.19
C LEU A 13 -15.77 -24.93 -17.53
N LEU A 14 -14.83 -25.56 -18.25
CA LEU A 14 -13.47 -25.86 -17.76
C LEU A 14 -12.45 -24.76 -18.06
N ALA A 15 -12.88 -23.63 -18.66
CA ALA A 15 -12.06 -22.44 -18.78
C ALA A 15 -11.96 -21.75 -17.41
N ILE A 16 -11.20 -22.35 -16.50
CA ILE A 16 -10.76 -21.68 -15.27
C ILE A 16 -9.89 -20.50 -15.76
N PRO A 17 -10.23 -19.24 -15.46
CA PRO A 17 -9.31 -18.15 -15.71
C PRO A 17 -8.01 -18.48 -14.96
N THR A 18 -6.90 -18.53 -15.68
CA THR A 18 -5.59 -18.51 -15.01
C THR A 18 -5.58 -17.32 -14.06
N PRO A 19 -5.05 -17.44 -12.83
CA PRO A 19 -4.78 -16.27 -11.99
C PRO A 19 -3.65 -15.48 -12.65
N GLY A 20 -4.02 -14.74 -13.68
CA GLY A 20 -3.31 -13.65 -14.31
C GLY A 20 -4.20 -12.43 -14.19
N GLU A 21 -4.78 -12.21 -13.00
CA GLU A 21 -5.34 -10.90 -12.70
C GLU A 21 -4.17 -9.98 -12.39
N ALA A 22 -3.87 -9.17 -13.39
CA ALA A 22 -3.13 -7.92 -13.36
C ALA A 22 -2.41 -7.65 -12.05
N GLN A 23 -1.08 -7.80 -12.08
CA GLN A 23 -0.23 -6.97 -11.24
C GLN A 23 -0.56 -5.53 -11.63
N THR A 24 -1.58 -4.94 -10.99
CA THR A 24 -1.87 -3.51 -11.08
C THR A 24 -0.56 -2.87 -10.69
N SER A 25 0.13 -2.27 -11.65
CA SER A 25 1.45 -1.74 -11.38
C SER A 25 1.32 -0.80 -10.20
N VAL A 26 2.09 -1.07 -9.14
CA VAL A 26 2.10 -0.19 -7.99
C VAL A 26 2.46 1.19 -8.52
N ARG A 27 1.55 2.14 -8.31
CA ARG A 27 1.72 3.51 -8.80
C ARG A 27 3.09 4.02 -8.32
N PRO A 28 3.98 4.48 -9.21
CA PRO A 28 5.32 4.92 -8.85
C PRO A 28 5.32 5.99 -7.76
N TYR A 29 6.29 5.92 -6.83
CA TYR A 29 6.33 6.77 -5.63
C TYR A 29 6.32 8.27 -5.93
N ASP A 30 6.98 8.69 -7.01
CA ASP A 30 7.04 10.08 -7.47
C ASP A 30 5.68 10.66 -7.88
N GLN A 31 4.69 9.81 -8.11
CA GLN A 31 3.32 10.22 -8.38
C GLN A 31 2.48 10.34 -7.09
N TRP A 32 3.02 9.94 -5.94
CA TRP A 32 2.38 10.11 -4.65
C TRP A 32 2.80 11.43 -4.00
N GLU A 33 1.89 12.01 -3.23
CA GLU A 33 2.23 13.10 -2.33
C GLU A 33 2.77 12.52 -1.03
N ALA A 34 3.99 12.90 -0.68
CA ALA A 34 4.62 12.51 0.58
C ALA A 34 4.62 13.68 1.56
N THR A 35 3.96 13.52 2.70
CA THR A 35 3.98 14.50 3.79
C THR A 35 4.74 13.93 4.97
N GLN A 36 5.79 14.62 5.41
CA GLN A 36 6.62 14.23 6.53
C GLN A 36 6.73 15.40 7.50
N PHE A 37 6.35 15.19 8.75
CA PHE A 37 6.27 16.29 9.72
C PHE A 37 7.56 16.48 10.53
N ILE A 38 8.49 15.51 10.59
CA ILE A 38 9.77 15.63 11.32
C ILE A 38 10.86 14.65 10.81
N ALA A 39 12.12 15.13 10.68
CA ALA A 39 13.31 14.40 11.14
C ALA A 39 14.41 15.42 11.56
N VAL A 40 14.50 15.74 12.87
CA VAL A 40 15.49 16.74 13.38
C VAL A 40 16.87 16.13 13.63
N PHE A 41 17.00 14.80 13.53
CA PHE A 41 18.26 14.04 13.58
C PHE A 41 18.06 12.64 12.97
N GLY A 42 19.02 12.12 12.19
CA GLY A 42 18.94 10.81 11.53
C GLY A 42 18.60 10.86 10.04
N ARG A 43 18.19 9.71 9.47
CA ARG A 43 17.76 9.57 8.06
C ARG A 43 16.27 9.84 7.95
N GLN A 44 15.83 10.53 6.90
CA GLN A 44 14.39 10.77 6.68
C GLN A 44 13.70 9.49 6.19
N PRO A 45 12.42 9.25 6.55
CA PRO A 45 11.65 8.10 6.06
C PRO A 45 11.72 7.95 4.53
N GLU A 46 11.69 9.07 3.80
CA GLU A 46 11.79 9.08 2.33
C GLU A 46 13.03 8.40 1.78
N GLU A 47 14.16 8.52 2.48
CA GLU A 47 15.42 7.94 2.04
C GLU A 47 15.37 6.41 2.05
N PHE A 48 14.60 5.82 2.96
CA PHE A 48 14.33 4.39 2.98
C PHE A 48 13.34 4.01 1.87
N VAL A 49 12.28 4.81 1.68
CA VAL A 49 11.22 4.53 0.68
C VAL A 49 11.78 4.55 -0.75
N ARG A 50 12.65 5.50 -1.08
CA ARG A 50 13.23 5.67 -2.41
C ARG A 50 14.32 4.67 -2.77
N ALA A 51 14.85 3.95 -1.79
CA ALA A 51 15.90 2.96 -2.03
C ALA A 51 15.32 1.68 -2.67
N ASP A 52 16.00 1.19 -3.71
CA ASP A 52 15.65 -0.04 -4.44
C ASP A 52 14.15 -0.08 -4.81
N ASN A 53 13.45 -1.16 -4.47
CA ASN A 53 12.01 -1.30 -4.63
C ASN A 53 11.25 -1.22 -3.29
N ASN A 54 11.80 -0.54 -2.27
CA ASN A 54 11.21 -0.48 -0.94
C ASN A 54 9.79 0.11 -0.95
N TRP A 55 9.51 1.05 -1.85
CA TRP A 55 8.15 1.56 -2.07
C TRP A 55 7.15 0.45 -2.39
N GLU A 56 7.50 -0.49 -3.27
CA GLU A 56 6.64 -1.62 -3.64
C GLU A 56 6.37 -2.51 -2.42
N ILE A 57 7.42 -2.82 -1.65
CA ILE A 57 7.30 -3.61 -0.41
C ILE A 57 6.34 -2.93 0.56
N LEU A 58 6.53 -1.63 0.85
CA LEU A 58 5.68 -0.88 1.77
C LEU A 58 4.22 -0.80 1.30
N TYR A 59 4.00 -0.63 -0.01
CA TYR A 59 2.67 -0.59 -0.59
C TYR A 59 1.90 -1.91 -0.42
N HIS A 60 2.57 -3.05 -0.58
CA HIS A 60 1.95 -4.36 -0.32
C HIS A 60 1.72 -4.58 1.17
N LEU A 61 2.60 -4.08 2.02
CA LEU A 61 2.49 -4.19 3.49
C LEU A 61 1.46 -3.26 4.13
N ARG A 62 0.67 -2.51 3.34
CA ARG A 62 -0.56 -1.86 3.83
C ARG A 62 -1.53 -2.86 4.45
N THR A 63 -1.48 -4.10 3.98
CA THR A 63 -2.13 -5.25 4.61
C THR A 63 -1.08 -6.20 5.19
N PRO A 64 -1.35 -6.88 6.33
CA PRO A 64 -0.37 -7.78 6.91
C PRO A 64 -0.03 -8.98 6.02
N HIS A 65 1.26 -9.19 5.73
CA HIS A 65 1.75 -10.32 4.94
C HIS A 65 2.93 -11.03 5.58
N THR A 66 3.01 -12.35 5.43
CA THR A 66 4.28 -13.08 5.64
C THR A 66 5.26 -12.76 4.52
N LEU A 67 6.56 -12.88 4.78
CA LEU A 67 7.59 -12.64 3.77
C LEU A 67 7.50 -13.62 2.57
N SER A 68 7.10 -14.87 2.79
CA SER A 68 6.87 -15.84 1.71
C SER A 68 5.74 -15.39 0.77
N ALA A 69 4.60 -14.99 1.33
CA ALA A 69 3.46 -14.51 0.55
C ALA A 69 3.80 -13.29 -0.33
N LEU A 70 4.62 -12.34 0.15
CA LEU A 70 5.10 -11.22 -0.68
C LEU A 70 5.92 -11.71 -1.88
N ARG A 71 6.82 -12.68 -1.65
CA ARG A 71 7.66 -13.28 -2.69
C ARG A 71 6.82 -14.05 -3.71
N GLU A 72 5.80 -14.77 -3.25
CA GLU A 72 4.83 -15.48 -4.10
C GLU A 72 4.01 -14.52 -4.98
N GLN A 73 3.73 -13.30 -4.48
CA GLN A 73 3.13 -12.21 -5.26
C GLN A 73 4.10 -11.54 -6.24
N GLY A 74 5.34 -12.00 -6.34
CA GLY A 74 6.36 -11.46 -7.24
C GLY A 74 7.09 -10.23 -6.71
N VAL A 75 6.84 -9.82 -5.46
CA VAL A 75 7.55 -8.69 -4.85
C VAL A 75 8.97 -9.13 -4.46
N LYS A 76 9.97 -8.54 -5.12
CA LYS A 76 11.38 -8.80 -4.77
C LYS A 76 11.65 -8.21 -3.39
N CYS A 77 11.97 -9.06 -2.41
CA CYS A 77 12.28 -8.61 -1.06
C CYS A 77 13.36 -9.50 -0.43
N THR A 78 14.48 -8.87 -0.06
CA THR A 78 15.60 -9.50 0.64
C THR A 78 15.49 -9.31 2.14
N ASP A 79 16.09 -10.21 2.91
CA ASP A 79 16.05 -10.12 4.38
C ASP A 79 16.74 -8.82 4.88
N SER A 80 17.78 -8.35 4.19
CA SER A 80 18.46 -7.09 4.50
C SER A 80 17.56 -5.86 4.30
N GLN A 81 16.72 -5.85 3.25
CA GLN A 81 15.73 -4.78 3.05
C GLN A 81 14.70 -4.78 4.18
N MET A 82 14.21 -5.96 4.57
CA MET A 82 13.25 -6.08 5.68
C MET A 82 13.85 -5.55 6.98
N LEU A 83 15.08 -5.95 7.31
CA LEU A 83 15.79 -5.47 8.49
C LEU A 83 15.99 -3.95 8.46
N LEU A 84 16.37 -3.39 7.31
CA LEU A 84 16.55 -1.94 7.15
C LEU A 84 15.24 -1.18 7.36
N LEU A 85 14.15 -1.66 6.78
CA LEU A 85 12.82 -1.04 6.90
C LEU A 85 12.28 -1.15 8.33
N GLU A 86 12.54 -2.27 9.02
CA GLU A 86 12.18 -2.44 10.42
C GLU A 86 13.00 -1.52 11.33
N ALA A 87 14.32 -1.46 11.13
CA ALA A 87 15.21 -0.57 11.89
C ALA A 87 14.89 0.92 11.67
N GLY A 88 14.44 1.28 10.46
CA GLY A 88 13.92 2.61 10.16
C GLY A 88 12.54 2.88 10.77
N GLY A 89 11.87 1.86 11.29
CA GLY A 89 10.54 1.96 11.89
C GLY A 89 9.40 2.05 10.87
N LEU A 90 9.65 1.75 9.58
CA LEU A 90 8.67 1.81 8.49
C LEU A 90 7.78 0.56 8.43
N ILE A 91 8.26 -0.55 8.97
CA ILE A 91 7.50 -1.80 9.08
C ILE A 91 7.65 -2.38 10.48
N ARG A 92 6.73 -3.26 10.85
CA ARG A 92 6.76 -4.04 12.10
C ARG A 92 6.29 -5.45 11.83
N GLN A 93 6.85 -6.42 12.55
CA GLN A 93 6.33 -7.78 12.59
C GLN A 93 5.40 -7.99 13.79
N THR A 94 4.24 -8.61 13.53
CA THR A 94 3.30 -9.10 14.55
C THR A 94 2.82 -10.48 14.10
N ASP A 95 2.92 -11.49 14.97
CA ASP A 95 2.48 -12.87 14.70
C ASP A 95 3.02 -13.44 13.37
N GLY A 96 4.30 -13.18 13.09
CA GLY A 96 4.99 -13.63 11.88
C GLY A 96 4.62 -12.88 10.58
N LYS A 97 3.74 -11.87 10.66
CA LYS A 97 3.34 -11.03 9.52
C LYS A 97 3.93 -9.63 9.65
N TRP A 98 4.44 -9.11 8.55
CA TRP A 98 4.92 -7.74 8.42
C TRP A 98 3.76 -6.81 8.07
N THR A 99 3.80 -5.59 8.59
CA THR A 99 2.83 -4.52 8.30
C THR A 99 3.55 -3.18 8.21
N CYS A 100 3.16 -2.32 7.28
CA CYS A 100 3.63 -0.95 7.16
C CYS A 100 3.11 -0.11 8.35
N THR A 101 3.98 0.67 8.97
CA THR A 101 3.62 1.57 10.07
C THR A 101 3.20 2.95 9.56
N ILE A 102 3.56 3.29 8.32
CA ILE A 102 3.21 4.56 7.68
C ILE A 102 1.84 4.40 7.02
N PRO A 103 0.87 5.31 7.29
CA PRO A 103 -0.39 5.32 6.56
C PRO A 103 -0.16 5.63 5.07
N ILE A 104 -0.55 4.70 4.19
CA ILE A 104 -0.55 4.91 2.74
C ILE A 104 -2.00 4.97 2.29
N LEU A 105 -2.46 6.16 1.92
CA LEU A 105 -3.86 6.46 1.64
C LEU A 105 -4.15 6.49 0.15
N ASP A 106 -5.18 5.79 -0.31
CA ASP A 106 -5.64 5.93 -1.69
C ASP A 106 -6.30 7.30 -1.96
N GLN A 107 -6.80 7.49 -3.18
CA GLN A 107 -7.43 8.73 -3.60
C GLN A 107 -8.68 9.08 -2.78
N GLU A 108 -9.52 8.10 -2.45
CA GLU A 108 -10.75 8.33 -1.68
C GLU A 108 -10.45 8.65 -0.23
N GLN A 109 -9.54 7.88 0.38
CA GLN A 109 -9.05 8.12 1.73
C GLN A 109 -8.39 9.50 1.84
N THR A 110 -7.59 9.88 0.84
CA THR A 110 -6.97 11.22 0.78
C THR A 110 -8.01 12.32 0.66
N ARG A 111 -9.04 12.15 -0.20
CA ARG A 111 -10.15 13.10 -0.32
C ARG A 111 -10.89 13.26 1.00
N ALA A 112 -11.27 12.17 1.63
CA ALA A 112 -12.00 12.17 2.90
C ALA A 112 -11.20 12.85 4.02
N LEU A 113 -9.88 12.58 4.12
CA LEU A 113 -9.02 13.23 5.10
C LEU A 113 -8.94 14.75 4.89
N ARG A 114 -8.86 15.21 3.63
CA ARG A 114 -8.83 16.64 3.30
C ARG A 114 -10.15 17.34 3.60
N GLU A 115 -11.27 16.72 3.29
CA GLU A 115 -12.61 17.23 3.63
C GLU A 115 -12.75 17.37 5.16
N TYR A 116 -12.40 16.32 5.90
CA TYR A 116 -12.40 16.34 7.36
C TYR A 116 -11.48 17.44 7.94
N SER A 117 -10.27 17.60 7.40
CA SER A 117 -9.34 18.65 7.82
C SER A 117 -9.88 20.06 7.55
N LYS A 118 -10.61 20.25 6.44
CA LYS A 118 -11.26 21.52 6.10
C LYS A 118 -12.38 21.84 7.09
N ASP A 119 -13.20 20.86 7.43
CA ASP A 119 -14.30 21.03 8.39
C ASP A 119 -13.78 21.36 9.79
N ILE A 120 -12.71 20.68 10.25
CA ILE A 120 -12.04 21.02 11.52
C ILE A 120 -11.53 22.46 11.47
N SER A 121 -10.80 22.82 10.42
CA SER A 121 -10.20 24.15 10.31
C SER A 121 -11.27 25.24 10.33
N ALA A 122 -12.38 25.05 9.61
CA ALA A 122 -13.51 25.96 9.61
C ALA A 122 -14.18 26.06 10.99
N SER A 123 -14.36 24.94 11.69
CA SER A 123 -14.91 24.91 13.04
C SER A 123 -14.00 25.62 14.06
N ILE A 124 -12.67 25.41 13.99
CA ILE A 124 -11.72 26.09 14.87
C ILE A 124 -11.79 27.59 14.63
N TYR A 125 -11.67 28.02 13.36
CA TYR A 125 -11.73 29.43 13.00
C TYR A 125 -13.03 30.10 13.45
N ALA A 126 -14.18 29.45 13.26
CA ALA A 126 -15.47 30.00 13.70
C ALA A 126 -15.56 30.22 15.22
N LYS A 127 -14.83 29.42 16.01
CA LYS A 127 -14.79 29.52 17.48
C LYS A 127 -13.77 30.53 17.99
N THR A 128 -12.67 30.75 17.25
CA THR A 128 -11.56 31.60 17.70
C THR A 128 -11.50 32.96 17.01
N LYS A 129 -12.30 33.19 15.96
CA LYS A 129 -12.27 34.44 15.18
C LYS A 129 -12.49 35.73 15.99
N ASP A 130 -13.21 35.67 17.11
CA ASP A 130 -13.50 36.83 17.96
C ASP A 130 -12.35 37.12 18.96
N GLU A 131 -11.32 36.26 18.99
CA GLU A 131 -10.09 36.41 19.79
C GLU A 131 -8.94 37.05 18.99
N PHE A 132 -9.16 37.37 17.70
CA PHE A 132 -8.22 38.05 16.79
C PHE A 132 -8.76 39.41 16.35
#